data_AF-A0A1C7P2P9-F1
#
_entry.id   AF-A0A1C7P2P9-F1
#
_cell.length_a   1.000
_cell.length_b   1.000
_cell.length_c   1.000
_cell.angle_alpha   90.00
_cell.angle_beta   90.00
_cell.angle_gamma   90.00
#
_symmetry.space_group_name_H-M   'P 1'
#
loop_
_entity.id
_entity.type
_entity.pdbx_description
1 polymer ?
#
loop_
_entity_poly.entity_id
_entity_poly.type
_entity_poly.pdbx_seq_one_letter_code
_entity_poly.pdbx_strand_id
1 'polypeptide(L)'
;MFCTAALSLPATAHASGRLPIPPASEEFTSHAACIAALEAHYREDQKQATQKSDGVGGKMPEVELITDGVTRLGGDSARYGTTIWHHHLRIRDDLQQTETGHNYEYRLRECEGKIMRITGEDGYTSSTFEPLPVAGDQTNNNQR
;
A
#
# COMPACT_ATOMS: atom_id res chain seq x y z
N MET A 1 0.32 47.68 30.42
CA MET A 1 1.34 46.73 29.92
C MET A 1 0.76 45.35 30.13
N PHE A 2 0.20 44.74 29.09
CA PHE A 2 -0.49 43.44 29.19
C PHE A 2 0.35 42.38 28.48
N CYS A 3 0.76 41.35 29.22
CA CYS A 3 1.52 40.21 28.72
C CYS A 3 0.53 39.14 28.27
N THR A 4 0.30 39.01 26.97
CA THR A 4 -0.54 37.97 26.38
C THR A 4 0.29 36.69 26.26
N ALA A 5 0.05 35.72 27.14
CA ALA A 5 0.66 34.40 27.03
C ALA A 5 -0.02 33.62 25.90
N ALA A 6 0.69 33.40 24.79
CA ALA A 6 0.24 32.54 23.71
C ALA A 6 0.39 31.07 24.14
N LEU A 7 -0.74 30.40 24.38
CA LEU A 7 -0.81 28.95 24.56
C LEU A 7 -0.57 28.27 23.21
N SER A 8 0.68 27.91 22.94
CA SER A 8 1.02 27.00 21.85
C SER A 8 0.59 25.59 22.24
N LEU A 9 -0.59 25.17 21.79
CA LEU A 9 -1.02 23.77 21.81
C LEU A 9 -0.03 22.94 20.96
N PRO A 10 0.48 21.80 21.46
CA PRO A 10 1.31 20.92 20.65
C PRO A 10 0.43 20.34 19.54
N ALA A 11 0.63 20.78 18.30
CA ALA A 11 0.13 20.06 17.15
C ALA A 11 0.91 18.73 17.11
N THR A 12 0.25 17.63 17.46
CA THR A 12 0.71 16.30 17.08
C THR A 12 0.58 16.21 15.57
N ALA A 13 1.58 16.75 14.87
CA ALA A 13 1.73 16.59 13.44
C ALA A 13 2.10 15.11 13.20
N HIS A 14 1.09 14.24 13.13
CA HIS A 14 1.26 12.95 12.52
C HIS A 14 1.42 13.23 11.02
N ALA A 15 2.68 13.35 10.59
CA ALA A 15 3.00 13.74 9.23
C ALA A 15 2.83 12.52 8.33
N SER A 16 1.90 12.57 7.39
CA SER A 16 1.91 11.69 6.22
C SER A 16 2.95 12.20 5.23
N GLY A 17 3.58 11.30 4.48
CA GLY A 17 4.59 11.66 3.48
C GLY A 17 4.40 10.93 2.17
N ARG A 18 4.92 11.55 1.10
CA ARG A 18 5.01 10.95 -0.23
C ARG A 18 6.34 11.32 -0.88
N LEU A 19 6.94 10.36 -1.58
CA LEU A 19 8.19 10.51 -2.30
C LEU A 19 7.99 9.99 -3.73
N PRO A 20 8.01 10.86 -4.75
CA PRO A 20 7.92 10.40 -6.13
C PRO A 20 9.14 9.55 -6.49
N ILE A 21 8.91 8.46 -7.22
CA ILE A 21 10.02 7.69 -7.79
C ILE A 21 10.43 8.33 -9.13
N PRO A 22 11.73 8.37 -9.47
CA PRO A 22 12.16 8.82 -10.78
C PRO A 22 11.49 8.00 -11.89
N PRO A 23 10.97 8.64 -12.95
CA PRO A 23 10.37 7.92 -14.06
C PRO A 23 11.43 7.06 -14.76
N ALA A 24 11.01 5.86 -15.20
CA ALA A 24 11.85 4.92 -15.91
C ALA A 24 11.16 4.41 -17.18
N SER A 25 11.94 3.84 -18.09
CA SER A 25 11.42 3.20 -19.29
C SER A 25 12.17 1.92 -19.60
N GLU A 26 11.45 0.92 -20.09
CA GLU A 26 11.99 -0.36 -20.54
C GLU A 26 11.51 -0.65 -21.97
N GLU A 27 12.40 -1.15 -22.81
CA GLU A 27 12.09 -1.52 -24.19
C GLU A 27 12.01 -3.04 -24.35
N PHE A 28 10.92 -3.50 -24.94
CA PHE A 28 10.65 -4.92 -25.21
C PHE A 28 10.81 -5.24 -26.70
N THR A 29 10.79 -6.54 -27.03
CA THR A 29 10.91 -7.00 -28.42
C THR A 29 9.69 -6.67 -29.29
N SER A 30 8.53 -6.49 -28.65
CA SER A 30 7.25 -6.20 -29.31
C SER A 30 6.25 -5.63 -28.32
N HIS A 31 5.12 -5.11 -28.82
CA HIS A 31 3.98 -4.76 -27.99
C HIS A 31 3.47 -5.95 -27.18
N ALA A 32 3.29 -7.11 -27.82
CA ALA A 32 2.85 -8.32 -27.13
C ALA A 32 3.76 -8.70 -25.96
N ALA A 33 5.08 -8.52 -26.10
CA ALA A 33 6.03 -8.74 -25.02
C ALA A 33 5.89 -7.70 -23.89
N CYS A 34 5.63 -6.44 -24.22
CA CYS A 34 5.32 -5.40 -23.23
C CYS A 34 4.06 -5.74 -22.42
N ILE A 35 2.96 -6.13 -23.09
CA ILE A 35 1.74 -6.59 -22.40
C ILE A 35 2.03 -7.80 -21.50
N ALA A 36 2.79 -8.78 -21.99
CA ALA A 36 3.14 -9.96 -21.20
C ALA A 36 3.92 -9.60 -19.93
N ALA A 37 4.75 -8.54 -19.98
CA ALA A 37 5.42 -7.99 -18.80
C ALA A 37 4.44 -7.32 -17.82
N LEU A 38 3.44 -6.57 -18.31
CA LEU A 38 2.38 -6.04 -17.44
C LEU A 38 1.62 -7.16 -16.72
N GLU A 39 1.28 -8.23 -17.44
CA GLU A 39 0.60 -9.40 -16.85
C GLU A 39 1.50 -10.15 -15.87
N ALA A 40 2.82 -10.18 -16.10
CA ALA A 40 3.78 -10.76 -15.16
C ALA A 40 3.85 -9.97 -13.85
N HIS A 41 3.90 -8.63 -13.94
CA HIS A 41 3.82 -7.77 -12.76
C HIS A 41 2.52 -7.99 -12.00
N TYR A 42 1.37 -8.02 -12.69
CA TYR A 42 0.09 -8.27 -12.03
C TYR A 42 0.06 -9.60 -11.27
N ARG A 43 0.53 -10.69 -11.89
CA ARG A 43 0.60 -12.00 -11.22
C ARG A 43 1.53 -11.99 -10.01
N GLU A 44 2.63 -11.25 -10.06
CA GLU A 44 3.56 -11.17 -8.93
C GLU A 44 2.97 -10.39 -7.77
N ASP A 45 2.37 -9.23 -8.04
CA ASP A 45 1.68 -8.42 -7.03
C ASP A 45 0.55 -9.22 -6.36
N GLN A 46 -0.22 -10.02 -7.14
CA GLN A 46 -1.25 -10.92 -6.60
C GLN A 46 -0.67 -11.98 -5.65
N LYS A 47 0.48 -12.58 -5.99
CA LYS A 47 1.14 -13.55 -5.11
C LYS A 47 1.60 -12.89 -3.82
N GLN A 48 2.20 -11.70 -3.92
CA GLN A 48 2.67 -10.95 -2.76
C GLN A 48 1.53 -10.65 -1.78
N ALA A 49 0.37 -10.21 -2.30
CA ALA A 49 -0.81 -9.96 -1.48
C ALA A 49 -1.43 -11.23 -0.87
N THR A 50 -1.24 -12.40 -1.51
CA THR A 50 -1.78 -13.68 -1.02
C THR A 50 -0.88 -14.36 0.02
N GLN A 51 0.40 -13.99 0.07
CA GLN A 51 1.33 -14.51 1.07
C GLN A 51 0.96 -13.95 2.45
N LYS A 52 0.22 -14.73 3.24
CA LYS A 52 0.01 -14.45 4.65
C LYS A 52 1.36 -14.51 5.36
N SER A 53 1.65 -13.48 6.15
CA SER A 53 2.76 -13.57 7.08
C SER A 53 2.39 -14.51 8.21
N ASP A 54 3.15 -15.60 8.34
CA ASP A 54 3.11 -16.50 9.48
C ASP A 54 3.57 -15.72 10.71
N GLY A 55 2.64 -15.02 11.35
CA GLY A 55 2.86 -14.14 12.49
C GLY A 55 3.41 -14.89 13.69
N VAL A 56 4.71 -15.17 13.71
CA VAL A 56 5.45 -15.58 14.89
C VAL A 56 5.98 -14.31 15.55
N GLY A 57 5.39 -13.92 16.68
CA GLY A 57 5.85 -12.79 17.50
C GLY A 57 5.03 -11.49 17.42
N GLY A 58 3.75 -11.56 17.04
CA GLY A 58 2.81 -10.44 17.19
C GLY A 58 2.96 -9.31 16.16
N LYS A 59 3.72 -9.54 15.08
CA LYS A 59 3.78 -8.65 13.92
C LYS A 59 3.15 -9.37 12.73
N MET A 60 1.94 -8.98 12.35
CA MET A 60 1.37 -9.37 11.06
C MET A 60 1.59 -8.21 10.10
N PRO A 61 2.52 -8.28 9.14
CA PRO A 61 2.43 -7.46 7.95
C PRO A 61 1.23 -7.93 7.14
N GLU A 62 0.17 -7.12 7.13
CA GLU A 62 -0.92 -7.28 6.17
C GLU A 62 -0.55 -6.52 4.90
N VAL A 63 -0.66 -7.20 3.77
CA VAL A 63 -0.40 -6.63 2.45
C VAL A 63 -1.72 -6.53 1.70
N GLU A 64 -2.15 -5.31 1.38
CA GLU A 64 -3.34 -5.06 0.58
C GLU A 64 -2.92 -4.61 -0.83
N LEU A 65 -3.53 -5.22 -1.85
CA LEU A 65 -3.32 -4.86 -3.25
C LEU A 65 -4.57 -4.19 -3.81
N ILE A 66 -4.43 -2.95 -4.27
CA ILE A 66 -5.46 -2.21 -4.99
C ILE A 66 -5.06 -2.09 -6.46
N THR A 67 -5.86 -2.69 -7.35
CA THR A 67 -5.60 -2.65 -8.80
C THR A 67 -6.85 -2.98 -9.64
N ASP A 68 -6.94 -2.39 -10.83
CA ASP A 68 -7.92 -2.75 -11.87
C ASP A 68 -7.44 -3.93 -12.75
N GLY A 69 -6.24 -4.47 -12.48
CA GLY A 69 -5.55 -5.41 -13.36
C GLY A 69 -5.01 -4.74 -14.64
N VAL A 70 -4.63 -5.55 -15.62
CA VAL A 70 -4.12 -5.05 -16.90
C VAL A 70 -5.28 -4.55 -17.76
N THR A 71 -5.28 -3.27 -18.09
CA THR A 71 -6.29 -2.62 -18.94
C THR A 71 -5.72 -2.35 -20.33
N ARG A 72 -6.40 -2.81 -21.38
CA ARG A 72 -6.07 -2.47 -22.77
C ARG A 72 -6.80 -1.19 -23.16
N LEU A 73 -6.05 -0.17 -23.60
CA LEU A 73 -6.60 1.16 -23.89
C LEU A 73 -7.01 1.34 -25.37
N GLY A 74 -6.79 0.30 -26.18
CA GLY A 74 -6.99 0.35 -27.63
C GLY A 74 -5.72 0.75 -28.38
N GLY A 75 -5.66 0.44 -29.68
CA GLY A 75 -4.44 0.57 -30.46
C GLY A 75 -3.27 -0.22 -29.85
N ASP A 76 -2.08 0.38 -29.90
CA ASP A 76 -0.86 -0.21 -29.35
C ASP A 76 -0.60 0.17 -27.88
N SER A 77 -1.66 0.39 -27.08
CA SER A 77 -1.54 0.85 -25.70
C SER A 77 -2.21 -0.05 -24.66
N ALA A 78 -1.54 -0.24 -23.53
CA ALA A 78 -2.06 -0.95 -22.36
C ALA A 78 -1.47 -0.37 -21.07
N ARG A 79 -2.19 -0.46 -19.95
CA ARG A 79 -1.68 -0.03 -18.64
C ARG A 79 -1.90 -1.08 -17.55
N TYR A 80 -1.06 -0.99 -16.53
CA TYR A 80 -1.23 -1.64 -15.24
C TYR A 80 -0.91 -0.65 -14.12
N GLY A 81 -1.93 -0.30 -13.34
CA GLY A 81 -1.79 0.55 -12.15
C GLY A 81 -1.99 -0.29 -10.89
N THR A 82 -1.13 -0.09 -9.90
CA THR A 82 -1.12 -0.87 -8.66
C THR A 82 -0.80 0.06 -7.48
N THR A 83 -1.50 -0.14 -6.38
CA THR A 83 -1.10 0.37 -5.06
C THR A 83 -0.99 -0.82 -4.12
N ILE A 84 0.21 -1.02 -3.56
CA ILE A 84 0.45 -2.05 -2.55
C ILE A 84 0.57 -1.35 -1.20
N TRP A 85 -0.32 -1.66 -0.27
CA TRP A 85 -0.25 -1.21 1.11
C TRP A 85 0.42 -2.26 1.97
N HIS A 86 1.23 -1.79 2.90
CA HIS A 86 1.84 -2.57 3.96
C HIS A 86 1.34 -2.01 5.29
N HIS A 87 0.79 -2.89 6.12
CA HIS A 87 0.28 -2.55 7.44
C HIS A 87 1.10 -3.24 8.50
N HIS A 88 1.64 -2.47 9.43
CA HIS A 88 2.52 -2.95 10.49
C HIS A 88 1.83 -2.79 11.83
N LEU A 89 1.32 -3.90 12.37
CA LEU A 89 0.62 -3.92 13.65
C LEU A 89 1.60 -4.02 14.82
N ARG A 90 1.32 -3.28 15.88
CA ARG A 90 2.03 -3.32 17.16
C ARG A 90 1.07 -3.13 18.32
N ILE A 91 1.08 -4.06 19.26
CA ILE A 91 0.37 -3.92 20.53
C ILE A 91 1.05 -2.82 21.39
N ARG A 92 0.24 -1.89 21.89
CA ARG A 92 0.60 -0.81 22.82
C ARG A 92 -0.03 -1.08 24.17
N ASP A 93 0.63 -1.88 25.00
CA ASP A 93 0.14 -2.17 26.35
C ASP A 93 -0.02 -0.90 27.20
N ASP A 94 0.81 0.11 26.94
CA ASP A 94 0.75 1.43 27.58
C ASP A 94 -0.52 2.21 27.22
N LEU A 95 -1.10 1.97 26.05
CA LEU A 95 -2.31 2.64 25.56
C LEU A 95 -3.53 1.71 25.56
N GLN A 96 -3.36 0.42 25.88
CA GLN A 96 -4.39 -0.61 25.75
C GLN A 96 -5.01 -0.64 24.33
N GLN A 97 -4.16 -0.45 23.31
CA GLN A 97 -4.55 -0.35 21.90
C GLN A 97 -3.59 -1.14 21.00
N THR A 98 -4.02 -1.45 19.79
CA THR A 98 -3.18 -1.85 18.68
C THR A 98 -2.89 -0.62 17.83
N GLU A 99 -1.62 -0.29 17.64
CA GLU A 99 -1.16 0.71 16.68
C GLU A 99 -0.86 0.04 15.34
N THR A 100 -1.37 0.62 14.25
CA THR A 100 -1.10 0.15 12.88
C THR A 100 -0.38 1.25 12.12
N GLY A 101 0.87 1.00 11.70
CA GLY A 101 1.57 1.86 10.75
C GLY A 101 1.20 1.50 9.31
N HIS A 102 1.07 2.49 8.43
CA HIS A 102 0.70 2.26 7.03
C HIS A 102 1.69 2.92 6.08
N ASN A 103 2.28 2.12 5.18
CA ASN A 103 3.07 2.57 4.05
C ASN A 103 2.50 1.99 2.76
N TYR A 104 2.72 2.68 1.65
CA TYR A 104 2.26 2.23 0.34
C TYR A 104 3.29 2.47 -0.75
N GLU A 105 3.22 1.62 -1.77
CA GLU A 105 3.90 1.80 -3.04
C GLU A 105 2.86 1.94 -4.13
N TYR A 106 2.86 3.07 -4.84
CA TYR A 106 2.09 3.26 -6.06
C TYR A 106 3.00 3.11 -7.27
N ARG A 107 2.57 2.31 -8.25
CA ARG A 107 3.23 2.19 -9.55
C ARG A 107 2.20 2.25 -10.67
N LEU A 108 2.53 2.98 -11.72
CA LEU A 108 1.83 3.00 -13.00
C LEU A 108 2.80 2.54 -14.08
N ARG A 109 2.42 1.49 -14.80
CA ARG A 109 3.16 0.94 -15.92
C ARG A 109 2.31 1.05 -17.18
N GLU A 110 2.84 1.68 -18.21
CA GLU A 110 2.12 1.94 -19.46
C GLU A 110 2.94 1.46 -20.64
N CYS A 111 2.39 0.52 -21.40
CA CYS A 111 2.92 0.12 -22.69
C CYS A 111 2.40 1.04 -23.79
N GLU A 112 3.32 1.61 -24.57
CA GLU A 112 3.07 2.26 -25.85
C GLU A 112 3.93 1.59 -26.91
N GLY A 113 3.30 0.79 -27.76
CA GLY A 113 4.00 -0.15 -28.62
C GLY A 113 4.87 -1.08 -27.78
N LYS A 114 6.17 -1.12 -28.08
CA LYS A 114 7.15 -1.96 -27.38
C LYS A 114 7.81 -1.29 -26.16
N ILE A 115 7.42 -0.06 -25.81
CA ILE A 115 8.05 0.69 -24.72
C ILE A 115 7.13 0.69 -23.51
N MET A 116 7.62 0.26 -22.36
CA MET A 116 6.96 0.46 -21.08
C MET A 116 7.49 1.71 -20.40
N ARG A 117 6.62 2.64 -20.05
CA ARG A 117 6.91 3.75 -19.14
C ARG A 117 6.46 3.40 -17.74
N ILE A 118 7.27 3.77 -16.76
CA ILE A 118 7.04 3.48 -15.35
C ILE A 118 7.12 4.79 -14.57
N THR A 119 6.06 5.09 -13.83
CA THR A 119 5.99 6.21 -12.88
C THR A 119 5.42 5.71 -11.55
N GLY A 120 5.58 6.49 -10.48
CA GLY A 120 5.01 6.11 -9.21
C GLY A 120 5.47 6.98 -8.05
N GLU A 121 5.13 6.53 -6.85
CA GLU A 121 5.54 7.13 -5.59
C GLU A 121 5.53 6.09 -4.48
N ASP A 122 6.30 6.36 -3.44
CA ASP A 122 6.23 5.66 -2.16
C ASP A 122 5.66 6.63 -1.12
N GLY A 123 4.84 6.15 -0.20
CA GLY A 123 4.25 7.01 0.81
C GLY A 123 3.94 6.29 2.11
N TYR A 124 3.52 7.08 3.08
CA TYR A 124 3.08 6.60 4.37
C TYR A 124 2.04 7.54 4.97
N THR A 125 1.15 6.99 5.78
CA THR A 125 0.18 7.76 6.55
C THR A 125 0.51 7.71 8.03
N SER A 126 -0.10 8.62 8.78
CA SER A 126 -0.22 8.52 10.23
C SER A 126 -0.70 7.14 10.65
N SER A 127 -0.16 6.62 11.75
CA SER A 127 -0.63 5.37 12.36
C SER A 127 -2.11 5.49 12.76
N THR A 128 -2.87 4.41 12.60
CA THR A 128 -4.17 4.26 13.24
C THR A 128 -4.04 3.53 14.58
N PHE A 129 -5.04 3.68 15.44
CA PHE A 129 -5.08 3.08 16.77
C PHE A 129 -6.45 2.47 17.01
N GLU A 130 -6.48 1.17 17.29
CA GLU A 130 -7.70 0.41 17.54
C GLU A 130 -7.67 -0.16 18.96
N PRO A 131 -8.80 -0.24 19.68
CA PRO A 131 -8.83 -0.92 20.98
C PRO A 131 -8.38 -2.38 20.87
N LEU A 132 -7.77 -2.91 21.94
CA LEU A 132 -7.47 -4.34 21.98
C LEU A 132 -8.78 -5.16 21.87
N PRO A 133 -8.77 -6.29 21.12
CA PRO A 133 -9.95 -7.13 21.01
C PRO A 133 -10.33 -7.67 22.40
N VAL A 134 -11.54 -7.35 22.85
CA VAL A 134 -12.10 -7.89 24.09
C VAL A 134 -12.33 -9.39 23.91
N ALA A 135 -11.91 -10.19 24.89
CA ALA A 135 -12.09 -11.64 24.89
C ALA A 135 -13.59 -12.00 24.86
N GLY A 136 -14.17 -12.11 23.66
CA GLY A 136 -15.59 -12.35 23.46
C GLY A 136 -16.03 -12.42 21.99
N ASP A 137 -15.27 -11.82 21.06
CA ASP A 137 -15.68 -11.68 19.65
C ASP A 137 -15.32 -12.87 18.73
N GLN A 138 -15.17 -14.08 19.29
CA GLN A 138 -14.85 -15.31 18.54
C GLN A 138 -16.03 -16.29 18.45
N THR A 139 -17.24 -15.90 18.84
CA THR A 139 -18.36 -16.85 19.03
C THR A 139 -19.34 -16.99 17.86
N ASN A 140 -19.15 -16.39 16.68
CA ASN A 140 -20.18 -16.44 15.64
C ASN A 140 -19.77 -16.75 14.18
N ASN A 141 -18.69 -17.49 13.94
CA ASN A 141 -18.36 -17.96 12.58
C ASN A 141 -18.38 -19.49 12.42
N ASN A 142 -19.11 -20.21 13.28
CA ASN A 142 -19.23 -21.67 13.17
C ASN A 142 -20.67 -22.19 13.31
N GLN A 143 -21.62 -21.58 12.61
CA GLN A 143 -22.96 -22.16 12.41
C GLN A 143 -23.55 -21.83 11.01
N ARG A 144 -23.26 -22.68 10.03
CA ARG A 144 -24.20 -23.46 9.18
C ARG A 144 -23.64 -23.72 7.78
#